data_AF-A0A1R2BAG5-F1
#
_entry.id   AF-A0A1R2BAG5-F1
#
_cell.length_a   1.000
_cell.length_b   1.000
_cell.length_c   1.000
_cell.angle_alpha   90.00
_cell.angle_beta   90.00
_cell.angle_gamma   90.00
#
_symmetry.space_group_name_H-M   'P 1'
#
loop_
_entity.id
_entity.type
_entity.pdbx_description
1 polymer ?
#
loop_
_entity_poly.entity_id
_entity_poly.type
_entity_poly.pdbx_seq_one_letter_code
_entity_poly.pdbx_strand_id
1 'polypeptide(L)'
;MDNFTQQLLQVSSIFQGIPIDFKHEGIVTCSICEAEFSNLRGLRLHEGRIHSKSEKSIKCCECLRLFKNKYSLKTHVKQVHHKATREPCVRCGKVLYNKYMLKKHIKKCHPSIASIE
;
A
#
# COMPACT_ATOMS: atom_id res chain seq x y z
N MET A 1 41.64 29.99 -37.66
CA MET A 1 41.84 28.65 -37.09
C MET A 1 41.42 28.70 -35.61
N ASP A 2 40.23 28.37 -35.14
CA ASP A 2 38.92 28.04 -35.70
C ASP A 2 37.88 28.43 -34.63
N ASN A 3 36.72 28.92 -35.07
CA ASN A 3 35.58 29.38 -34.27
C ASN A 3 34.81 28.19 -33.64
N PHE A 4 35.53 27.26 -33.01
CA PHE A 4 34.98 26.03 -32.44
C PHE A 4 35.47 25.75 -31.01
N THR A 5 36.52 26.43 -30.54
CA THR A 5 37.00 26.33 -29.15
C THR A 5 36.57 27.49 -28.24
N GLN A 6 35.93 28.55 -28.77
CA GLN A 6 35.37 29.65 -27.97
C GLN A 6 33.95 29.39 -27.46
N GLN A 7 33.32 28.24 -27.78
CA GLN A 7 31.94 27.94 -27.38
C GLN A 7 31.83 26.92 -26.23
N LEU A 8 32.86 26.82 -25.36
CA LEU A 8 32.88 25.90 -24.20
C LEU A 8 33.14 26.58 -22.85
N LEU A 9 33.08 27.92 -22.76
CA LEU A 9 33.30 28.67 -21.50
C LEU A 9 32.11 29.52 -21.03
N GLN A 10 30.88 29.24 -21.49
CA GLN A 10 29.67 29.95 -21.02
C GLN A 10 28.61 29.04 -20.37
N VAL A 11 29.01 27.91 -19.81
CA VAL A 11 28.09 27.07 -19.00
C VAL A 11 28.67 26.77 -17.62
N SER A 12 29.04 27.83 -16.89
CA SER A 12 29.50 27.74 -15.50
C SER A 12 28.70 28.64 -14.55
N SER A 13 27.39 28.83 -14.79
CA SER A 13 26.58 29.75 -13.96
C SER A 13 25.09 29.40 -13.82
N ILE A 14 24.69 28.12 -13.76
CA ILE A 14 23.28 27.73 -13.40
C ILE A 14 23.19 26.72 -12.25
N PHE A 15 24.30 26.41 -11.56
CA PHE A 15 24.24 25.61 -10.32
C PHE A 15 24.50 26.50 -9.09
N GLN A 16 23.73 27.58 -8.97
CA GLN A 16 23.49 28.16 -7.65
C GLN A 16 22.32 27.40 -7.05
N GLY A 17 22.61 26.61 -6.01
CA GLY A 17 21.69 25.68 -5.38
C GLY A 17 20.37 26.34 -5.02
N ILE A 18 19.32 25.97 -5.76
CA ILE A 18 17.95 26.07 -5.29
C ILE A 18 17.84 25.04 -4.16
N PRO A 19 17.46 25.43 -2.93
CA PRO A 19 17.01 24.45 -1.95
C PRO A 19 15.75 23.83 -2.55
N ILE A 20 15.88 22.65 -3.14
CA ILE A 20 14.71 21.93 -3.65
C ILE A 20 14.06 21.31 -2.43
N ASP A 21 13.28 22.11 -1.71
CA ASP A 21 12.25 21.61 -0.81
C ASP A 21 11.19 20.96 -1.70
N PHE A 22 11.46 19.73 -2.18
CA PHE A 22 10.45 18.82 -2.71
C PHE A 22 9.55 18.42 -1.54
N LYS A 23 8.74 19.36 -1.07
CA LYS A 23 7.48 19.01 -0.46
C LYS A 23 6.71 18.24 -1.52
N HIS A 24 6.59 16.93 -1.34
CA HIS A 24 5.64 16.08 -2.05
C HIS A 24 4.19 16.45 -1.62
N GLU A 25 3.83 17.73 -1.66
CA GLU A 25 2.49 18.25 -1.43
C GLU A 25 1.78 18.30 -2.79
N GLY A 26 1.55 17.13 -3.37
CA GLY A 26 0.76 16.97 -4.58
C GLY A 26 -0.29 15.89 -4.32
N ILE A 27 -1.55 16.32 -4.13
CA ILE A 27 -2.67 15.39 -4.10
C ILE A 27 -2.83 14.82 -5.51
N VAL A 28 -2.81 13.50 -5.63
CA VAL A 28 -3.01 12.78 -6.89
C VAL A 28 -4.43 12.23 -6.88
N THR A 29 -5.22 12.59 -7.89
CA THR A 29 -6.63 12.21 -8.00
C THR A 29 -6.84 11.01 -8.91
N CYS A 30 -7.85 10.21 -8.59
CA CYS A 30 -8.33 9.13 -9.46
C CYS A 30 -9.13 9.71 -10.62
N SER A 31 -8.78 9.38 -11.85
CA SER A 31 -9.51 9.85 -13.04
C SER A 31 -10.89 9.20 -13.24
N ILE A 32 -11.20 8.14 -12.47
CA ILE A 32 -12.44 7.37 -12.62
C ILE A 32 -13.49 7.77 -11.58
N CYS A 33 -13.07 8.12 -10.36
CA CYS A 33 -13.99 8.46 -9.27
C CYS A 33 -13.54 9.67 -8.43
N GLU A 34 -12.55 10.43 -8.91
CA GLU A 34 -12.07 11.68 -8.30
C GLU A 34 -11.51 11.54 -6.87
N ALA A 35 -11.26 10.32 -6.40
CA ALA A 35 -10.70 10.09 -5.08
C ALA A 35 -9.27 10.64 -4.96
N GLU A 36 -8.97 11.30 -3.85
CA GLU A 36 -7.70 11.97 -3.58
C GLU A 36 -6.71 11.10 -2.81
N PHE A 37 -5.43 11.16 -3.20
CA PHE A 37 -4.34 10.40 -2.57
C PHE A 37 -3.11 11.28 -2.37
N SER A 38 -2.43 11.10 -1.23
CA SER A 38 -1.19 11.83 -0.91
C SER A 38 0.03 11.37 -1.72
N ASN A 39 -0.08 10.30 -2.51
CA ASN A 39 0.98 9.83 -3.39
C ASN A 39 0.47 8.89 -4.48
N LEU A 40 1.27 8.75 -5.55
CA LEU A 40 0.98 7.91 -6.70
C LEU A 40 0.85 6.41 -6.34
N ARG A 41 1.57 5.93 -5.31
CA ARG A 41 1.46 4.54 -4.86
C ARG A 41 0.07 4.24 -4.29
N GLY A 42 -0.50 5.17 -3.54
CA GLY A 42 -1.86 5.11 -3.02
C GLY A 42 -2.89 5.04 -4.15
N LEU A 43 -2.77 5.93 -5.14
CA LEU A 43 -3.64 5.96 -6.30
C LEU A 43 -3.58 4.64 -7.09
N ARG A 44 -2.38 4.15 -7.45
CA ARG A 44 -2.22 2.88 -8.19
C ARG A 44 -2.84 1.69 -7.46
N LEU A 45 -2.73 1.66 -6.12
CA LEU A 45 -3.36 0.62 -5.31
C LEU A 45 -4.89 0.74 -5.30
N HIS A 46 -5.42 1.95 -5.30
CA HIS A 46 -6.86 2.20 -5.38
C HIS A 46 -7.42 1.76 -6.74
N GLU A 47 -6.82 2.20 -7.85
CA GLU A 47 -7.24 1.83 -9.20
C GLU A 47 -7.24 0.31 -9.37
N GLY A 48 -6.16 -0.36 -8.94
CA GLY A 48 -6.05 -1.83 -8.99
C GLY A 48 -7.04 -2.59 -8.10
N ARG A 49 -7.65 -1.94 -7.10
CA ARG A 49 -8.59 -2.58 -6.15
C ARG A 49 -10.04 -2.29 -6.42
N ILE A 50 -10.35 -1.08 -6.89
CA ILE A 50 -11.71 -0.55 -7.01
C ILE A 50 -12.14 -0.51 -8.48
N HIS A 51 -11.24 -0.10 -9.37
CA HIS A 51 -11.54 0.10 -10.80
C HIS A 51 -10.96 -0.99 -11.70
N SER A 52 -10.11 -1.87 -11.16
CA SER A 52 -9.68 -3.07 -11.88
C SER A 52 -10.88 -3.98 -12.10
N LYS A 53 -11.35 -4.02 -13.35
CA LYS A 53 -12.37 -4.95 -13.82
C LYS A 53 -11.80 -6.37 -13.71
N SER A 54 -12.02 -7.03 -12.57
CA SER A 54 -11.64 -8.43 -12.39
C SER A 54 -12.65 -9.31 -13.12
N GLU A 55 -12.47 -9.49 -14.42
CA GLU A 55 -13.25 -10.46 -15.21
C GLU A 55 -12.87 -11.91 -14.88
N LYS A 56 -11.72 -12.11 -14.23
CA LYS A 56 -11.25 -13.43 -13.83
C LYS A 56 -10.89 -13.43 -12.35
N SER A 57 -11.74 -14.07 -11.56
CA SER A 57 -11.40 -14.42 -10.19
C SER A 57 -10.12 -15.26 -10.19
N ILE A 58 -9.26 -15.00 -9.21
CA ILE A 58 -7.95 -15.65 -9.09
C ILE A 58 -8.09 -16.82 -8.14
N LYS A 59 -7.71 -18.01 -8.61
CA LYS A 59 -7.82 -19.27 -7.88
C LYS A 59 -6.61 -19.47 -6.96
N CYS A 60 -6.85 -19.86 -5.72
CA CYS A 60 -5.81 -20.38 -4.84
C CYS A 60 -5.38 -21.78 -5.31
N CYS A 61 -4.08 -22.02 -5.52
CA CYS A 61 -3.61 -23.34 -5.96
C CYS A 61 -3.73 -24.43 -4.88
N GLU A 62 -3.77 -24.04 -3.61
CA GLU A 62 -3.80 -25.00 -2.48
C GLU A 62 -5.22 -25.42 -2.06
N CYS A 63 -6.18 -24.49 -2.04
CA CYS A 63 -7.57 -24.78 -1.65
C CYS A 63 -8.62 -24.46 -2.72
N LEU A 64 -8.19 -24.05 -3.92
CA LEU A 64 -9.05 -23.79 -5.07
C LEU A 64 -10.08 -22.64 -4.89
N ARG A 65 -10.04 -21.92 -3.77
CA ARG A 65 -10.91 -20.78 -3.50
C ARG A 65 -10.63 -19.61 -4.44
N LEU A 66 -11.68 -18.94 -4.88
CA LEU A 66 -11.65 -17.82 -5.82
C LEU A 66 -11.59 -16.47 -5.10
N PHE A 67 -10.77 -15.55 -5.62
CA PHE A 67 -10.57 -14.22 -5.07
C PHE A 67 -10.69 -13.13 -6.14
N LYS A 68 -11.23 -11.98 -5.75
CA LYS A 68 -11.43 -10.84 -6.66
C LYS A 68 -10.15 -10.14 -7.13
N ASN A 69 -9.02 -10.35 -6.46
CA ASN A 69 -7.74 -9.76 -6.86
C ASN A 69 -6.53 -10.48 -6.24
N LYS A 70 -5.34 -10.20 -6.77
CA LYS A 70 -4.06 -10.82 -6.33
C LYS A 70 -3.76 -10.50 -4.87
N TYR A 71 -4.13 -9.32 -4.40
CA TYR A 71 -3.90 -8.90 -3.02
C TYR A 71 -4.68 -9.80 -2.04
N SER A 72 -5.98 -9.99 -2.27
CA SER A 72 -6.82 -10.86 -1.46
C SER A 72 -6.33 -12.31 -1.46
N LEU A 73 -5.91 -12.84 -2.62
CA LEU A 73 -5.30 -14.18 -2.69
C LEU A 73 -4.02 -14.28 -1.87
N LYS A 74 -3.08 -13.34 -2.02
CA LYS A 74 -1.81 -13.33 -1.28
C LYS A 74 -2.04 -13.27 0.23
N THR A 75 -2.99 -12.44 0.66
CA THR A 75 -3.41 -12.34 2.05
C THR A 75 -3.99 -13.67 2.54
N HIS A 76 -4.87 -14.30 1.77
CA HIS A 76 -5.45 -15.60 2.09
C HIS A 76 -4.38 -16.70 2.24
N VAL A 77 -3.48 -16.85 1.26
CA VAL A 77 -2.39 -17.85 1.31
C VAL A 77 -1.55 -17.65 2.56
N LYS A 78 -1.15 -16.40 2.85
CA LYS A 78 -0.36 -16.10 4.05
C LYS A 78 -1.07 -16.49 5.34
N GLN A 79 -2.40 -16.37 5.42
CA GLN A 79 -3.16 -16.54 6.65
C GLN A 79 -3.66 -17.98 6.87
N VAL A 80 -4.05 -18.65 5.79
CA VAL A 80 -4.71 -19.95 5.83
C VAL A 80 -3.70 -21.07 5.61
N HIS A 81 -2.77 -20.86 4.68
CA HIS A 81 -1.85 -21.89 4.22
C HIS A 81 -0.48 -21.77 4.89
N HIS A 82 0.04 -20.55 4.99
CA HIS A 82 1.27 -20.31 5.72
C HIS A 82 0.95 -20.04 7.19
N LYS A 83 1.81 -20.50 8.12
CA LYS A 83 1.69 -20.20 9.56
C LYS A 83 1.97 -18.71 9.80
N ALA A 84 1.07 -17.82 9.37
CA ALA A 84 1.09 -16.42 9.77
C ALA A 84 1.13 -16.33 11.28
N THR A 85 1.93 -15.41 11.82
CA THR A 85 2.07 -15.13 13.24
C THR A 85 0.70 -15.11 13.91
N ARG A 86 0.47 -16.13 14.74
CA ARG A 86 -0.81 -16.40 15.38
C ARG A 86 -0.79 -15.74 16.75
N GLU A 87 -1.70 -14.80 16.96
CA GLU A 87 -1.86 -14.05 18.21
C GLU A 87 -3.15 -14.53 18.89
N PRO A 88 -3.07 -15.21 20.05
CA PRO A 88 -4.25 -15.63 20.79
C PRO A 88 -4.89 -14.43 21.51
N CYS A 89 -6.22 -14.37 21.50
CA CYS A 89 -6.95 -13.46 22.36
C CYS A 89 -6.89 -13.95 23.81
N VAL A 90 -6.37 -13.13 24.71
CA VAL A 90 -6.21 -13.44 26.14
C VAL A 90 -7.53 -13.73 26.89
N ARG A 91 -8.69 -13.38 26.33
CA ARG A 91 -10.00 -13.59 26.98
C ARG A 91 -10.74 -14.83 26.54
N CYS A 92 -10.75 -15.10 25.24
CA CYS A 92 -11.53 -16.20 24.69
C CYS A 92 -10.67 -17.25 24.00
N GLY A 93 -9.35 -17.11 24.01
CA GLY A 93 -8.41 -18.05 23.38
C GLY A 93 -8.45 -18.04 21.85
N LYS A 94 -9.30 -17.23 21.23
CA LYS A 94 -9.44 -17.19 19.76
C LYS A 94 -8.13 -16.74 19.11
N VAL A 95 -7.61 -17.57 18.22
CA VAL A 95 -6.32 -17.33 17.57
C VAL A 95 -6.51 -16.57 16.26
N LEU A 96 -5.93 -15.38 16.16
CA LEU A 96 -5.99 -14.54 14.96
C LEU A 96 -4.62 -14.42 14.29
N TYR A 97 -4.61 -14.15 12.99
CA TYR A 97 -3.41 -14.23 12.15
C TYR A 97 -2.53 -12.96 12.13
N ASN A 98 -2.92 -11.89 12.84
CA ASN A 98 -2.08 -10.71 13.09
C ASN A 98 -2.66 -9.81 14.21
N LYS A 99 -1.81 -8.89 14.71
CA LYS A 99 -2.16 -7.91 15.76
C LYS A 99 -3.30 -6.96 15.38
N TYR A 100 -3.38 -6.52 14.12
CA TYR A 100 -4.46 -5.63 13.67
C TYR A 100 -5.83 -6.29 13.82
N MET A 101 -5.96 -7.55 13.41
CA MET A 101 -7.19 -8.32 13.57
C MET A 101 -7.49 -8.63 15.03
N LEU A 102 -6.46 -8.87 15.86
CA LEU A 102 -6.63 -9.01 17.31
C LEU A 102 -7.20 -7.74 17.94
N LYS A 103 -6.65 -6.56 17.64
CA LYS A 103 -7.20 -5.28 18.11
C LYS A 103 -8.65 -5.09 17.66
N LYS A 104 -8.97 -5.38 16.40
CA LYS A 104 -10.34 -5.29 15.87
C LYS A 104 -11.29 -6.28 16.57
N HIS A 105 -10.84 -7.50 16.84
CA HIS A 105 -11.58 -8.51 17.59
C HIS A 105 -11.83 -8.07 19.03
N ILE A 106 -10.81 -7.59 19.74
CA ILE A 106 -10.95 -7.09 21.12
C ILE A 106 -11.95 -5.93 21.12
N LYS A 107 -11.81 -4.94 20.26
CA LYS A 107 -12.77 -3.82 20.20
C LYS A 107 -14.22 -4.26 19.97
N LYS A 108 -14.44 -5.33 19.19
CA LYS A 108 -15.78 -5.82 18.84
C LYS A 108 -16.37 -6.80 19.87
N CYS A 109 -15.58 -7.75 20.36
CA CYS A 109 -16.03 -8.86 21.20
C CYS A 109 -15.65 -8.69 22.68
N HIS A 110 -14.67 -7.85 22.98
CA HIS A 110 -14.17 -7.55 24.33
C HIS A 110 -13.95 -6.03 24.50
N PRO A 111 -14.97 -5.19 24.25
CA PRO A 111 -14.83 -3.72 24.21
C PRO A 111 -14.26 -3.13 25.50
N SER A 112 -14.45 -3.78 26.64
CA SER A 112 -13.93 -3.38 27.95
C SER A 112 -12.40 -3.46 28.12
N ILE A 113 -11.67 -4.08 27.18
CA ILE A 113 -10.21 -4.28 27.26
C ILE A 113 -9.43 -3.34 26.34
N ALA A 114 -10.11 -2.59 25.48
CA ALA A 114 -9.44 -1.67 24.55
C ALA A 114 -8.67 -0.52 25.24
N SER A 115 -8.70 -0.44 26.58
CA SER A 115 -8.13 0.63 27.41
C SER A 115 -6.94 0.23 28.29
N ILE A 116 -6.41 -1.00 28.18
CA ILE A 116 -5.19 -1.39 28.91
C ILE A 116 -4.05 -1.38 27.91
N GLU A 117 -3.28 -0.30 27.93
CA GLU A 117 -2.01 -0.12 27.19
C GLU A 117 -0.89 -1.02 27.74
#